data_AF-A0AAW1HZJ7-F1
#
_entry.id   AF-A0AAW1HZJ7-F1
#
_cell.length_a   1.000
_cell.length_b   1.000
_cell.length_c   1.000
_cell.angle_alpha   90.00
_cell.angle_beta   90.00
_cell.angle_gamma   90.00
#
_symmetry.space_group_name_H-M   'P 1'
#
loop_
_entity.id
_entity.type
_entity.pdbx_description
1 polymer ?
#
loop_
_entity_poly.entity_id
_entity_poly.type
_entity_poly.pdbx_seq_one_letter_code
_entity_poly.pdbx_strand_id
1 'polypeptide(L)'
;MVLPMFPKSQITYFVTILFFVLQLTQTLSQFHYFGYYCDETIGNYTKKSDYKTNLNLLLPKLTDQASESHFDNHTVGEGIDKTYGLYLCRGDLNDQQCHDCIDAAVLSASEKCPVEKSVIVWYEECMVRYSNQSIFEIEDETLLTYSWSTPNVTEPEKFQTVFGEAVDTVIDQAAYNESNKGYATAEEQITLFQTVYVMGICTPDIIGNLCERCLRVALSSMAGCCGTARVNQQMYLPSCWLRYDNAPFLLDSNQGFPPESSPDSHSSSFDSPPSEDSPPTPSDITIMNDVLQLELAIIDTILKHDTNTTQPDLFDMNNPLIQKCHNIFGLNQ
;
A
#
# COMPACT_ATOMS: atom_id res chain seq x y z
N MET A 1 48.14 -25.68 8.64
CA MET A 1 46.83 -25.65 7.95
C MET A 1 46.84 -24.40 7.09
N VAL A 2 47.13 -24.54 5.79
CA VAL A 2 47.31 -23.41 4.87
C VAL A 2 45.97 -23.23 4.16
N LEU A 3 45.30 -22.10 4.40
CA LEU A 3 44.09 -21.75 3.64
C LEU A 3 44.48 -21.50 2.18
N PRO A 4 43.73 -22.03 1.20
CA PRO A 4 44.04 -21.82 -0.21
C PRO A 4 43.94 -20.32 -0.54
N MET A 5 45.03 -19.76 -1.06
CA MET A 5 45.09 -18.37 -1.54
C MET A 5 44.39 -18.29 -2.90
N PHE A 6 43.16 -17.78 -2.93
CA PHE A 6 42.48 -17.48 -4.17
C PHE A 6 43.14 -16.27 -4.87
N PRO A 7 43.27 -16.26 -6.21
CA PRO A 7 43.81 -15.11 -6.94
C PRO A 7 42.91 -13.89 -6.73
N LYS A 8 43.50 -12.70 -6.54
CA LYS A 8 42.77 -11.45 -6.23
C LYS A 8 41.59 -11.16 -7.18
N SER A 9 41.73 -11.52 -8.46
CA SER A 9 40.69 -11.36 -9.47
C SER A 9 39.43 -12.20 -9.19
N GLN A 10 39.57 -13.44 -8.72
CA GLN A 10 38.44 -14.32 -8.37
C GLN A 10 37.66 -13.76 -7.17
N ILE A 11 38.35 -13.20 -6.17
CA ILE A 11 37.73 -12.57 -5.00
C ILE A 11 36.91 -11.35 -5.43
N THR A 12 37.43 -10.52 -6.35
CA THR A 12 36.68 -9.38 -6.88
C THR A 12 35.40 -9.82 -7.59
N TYR A 13 35.45 -10.86 -8.43
CA TYR A 13 34.26 -11.38 -9.12
C TYR A 13 33.20 -11.90 -8.14
N PHE A 14 33.60 -12.68 -7.13
CA PHE A 14 32.68 -13.18 -6.11
C PHE A 14 32.03 -12.04 -5.32
N VAL A 15 32.78 -11.00 -4.94
CA VAL A 15 32.23 -9.84 -4.23
C VAL A 15 31.27 -9.05 -5.12
N THR A 16 31.57 -8.87 -6.41
CA THR A 16 30.67 -8.19 -7.34
C THR A 16 29.39 -8.97 -7.62
N ILE A 17 29.48 -10.30 -7.74
CA ILE A 17 28.30 -11.18 -7.92
C ILE A 17 27.47 -11.18 -6.65
N LEU A 18 28.09 -11.29 -5.47
CA LEU A 18 27.38 -11.22 -4.19
C LEU A 18 26.67 -9.87 -4.00
N PHE A 19 27.32 -8.76 -4.39
CA PHE A 19 26.70 -7.44 -4.37
C PHE A 19 25.52 -7.33 -5.35
N PHE A 20 25.65 -7.86 -6.57
CA PHE A 20 24.55 -7.92 -7.54
C PHE A 20 23.40 -8.83 -7.06
N VAL A 21 23.70 -9.99 -6.45
CA VAL A 21 22.70 -10.89 -5.87
C VAL A 21 22.00 -10.22 -4.68
N LEU A 22 22.74 -9.50 -3.82
CA LEU A 22 22.17 -8.71 -2.72
C LEU A 22 21.30 -7.54 -3.22
N GLN A 23 21.59 -6.97 -4.40
CA GLN A 23 20.74 -5.98 -5.04
C GLN A 23 19.50 -6.62 -5.72
N LEU A 24 19.65 -7.81 -6.31
CA LEU A 24 18.54 -8.59 -6.88
C LEU A 24 17.57 -9.10 -5.80
N THR A 25 18.00 -9.25 -4.54
CA THR A 25 17.12 -9.62 -3.43
C THR A 25 16.32 -8.46 -2.83
N GLN A 26 16.40 -7.23 -3.39
CA GLN A 26 15.65 -6.07 -2.90
C GLN A 26 14.27 -5.86 -3.53
N THR A 27 13.65 -6.87 -4.13
CA THR A 27 12.19 -6.84 -4.32
C THR A 27 11.51 -7.28 -3.02
N LEU A 28 11.78 -6.59 -1.92
CA LEU A 28 10.78 -6.52 -0.87
C LEU A 28 9.65 -5.72 -1.52
N SER A 29 8.48 -6.33 -1.67
CA SER A 29 7.24 -5.56 -1.83
C SER A 29 7.22 -4.55 -0.68
N GLN A 30 7.65 -3.32 -0.93
CA GLN A 30 7.61 -2.27 0.07
C GLN A 30 6.14 -1.93 0.25
N PHE A 31 5.60 -2.12 1.46
CA PHE A 31 4.25 -1.66 1.76
C PHE A 31 4.14 -0.17 1.41
N HIS A 32 3.04 0.22 0.79
CA HIS A 32 2.88 1.56 0.26
C HIS A 32 2.35 2.47 1.36
N TYR A 33 3.24 3.25 1.95
CA TYR A 33 2.86 4.25 2.95
C TYR A 33 1.90 5.27 2.32
N PHE A 34 0.72 5.43 2.93
CA PHE A 34 -0.31 6.30 2.39
C PHE A 34 -0.42 7.61 3.18
N GLY A 35 -0.44 7.54 4.52
CA GLY A 35 -0.58 8.74 5.33
C GLY A 35 -0.69 8.46 6.82
N TYR A 36 -0.80 9.54 7.59
CA TYR A 36 -0.96 9.49 9.02
C TYR A 36 -1.72 10.72 9.51
N TYR A 37 -2.29 10.61 10.70
CA TYR A 37 -2.84 11.75 11.42
C TYR A 37 -2.56 11.59 12.91
N CYS A 38 -2.00 12.65 13.52
CA CYS A 38 -1.86 12.77 14.96
C CYS A 38 -2.87 13.80 15.46
N ASP A 39 -3.81 13.39 16.31
CA ASP A 39 -4.81 14.30 16.85
C ASP A 39 -4.23 15.09 18.03
N GLU A 40 -3.75 16.30 17.72
CA GLU A 40 -3.19 17.22 18.70
C GLU A 40 -4.23 17.70 19.74
N THR A 41 -5.54 17.62 19.44
CA THR A 41 -6.60 18.12 20.32
C THR A 41 -6.83 17.23 21.53
N ILE A 42 -6.51 15.93 21.40
CA ILE A 42 -6.55 14.95 22.48
C ILE A 42 -5.37 15.13 23.45
N GLY A 43 -4.28 15.72 22.95
CA GLY A 43 -3.10 16.09 23.72
C GLY A 43 -2.04 15.00 23.81
N ASN A 44 -0.92 15.37 24.44
CA ASN A 44 0.31 14.59 24.42
C ASN A 44 0.51 13.81 25.72
N TYR A 45 1.13 12.63 25.61
CA TYR A 45 1.63 11.90 26.77
C TYR A 45 3.06 12.33 27.09
N THR A 46 3.54 12.01 28.30
CA THR A 46 4.94 12.23 28.68
C THR A 46 5.72 10.92 28.64
N LYS A 47 7.04 10.99 28.43
CA LYS A 47 7.91 9.81 28.34
C LYS A 47 7.85 8.86 29.55
N LYS A 48 7.40 9.34 30.71
CA LYS A 48 7.29 8.57 31.96
C LYS A 48 5.83 8.35 32.41
N SER A 49 4.86 8.63 31.55
CA SER A 49 3.45 8.42 31.87
C SER A 49 3.08 6.94 31.79
N ASP A 50 2.06 6.55 32.56
CA ASP A 50 1.50 5.20 32.49
C ASP A 50 0.87 4.95 31.11
N TYR A 51 0.31 5.98 30.47
CA TYR A 51 -0.12 5.91 29.07
C TYR A 51 0.99 5.43 28.12
N LYS A 52 2.23 5.95 28.24
CA LYS A 52 3.36 5.48 27.40
C LYS A 52 3.70 4.03 27.71
N THR A 53 3.66 3.63 28.98
CA THR A 53 3.86 2.22 29.37
C THR A 53 2.80 1.33 28.74
N ASN A 54 1.52 1.73 28.80
CA ASN A 54 0.41 1.00 28.21
C ASN A 54 0.52 0.91 26.69
N LEU A 55 0.91 2.01 26.02
CA LEU A 55 1.15 2.02 24.58
C LEU A 55 2.28 1.07 24.17
N ASN A 56 3.37 1.01 24.95
CA ASN A 56 4.49 0.09 24.71
C ASN A 56 4.10 -1.39 24.90
N LEU A 57 3.00 -1.69 25.60
CA LEU A 57 2.44 -3.03 25.72
C LEU A 57 1.40 -3.31 24.63
N LEU A 58 0.63 -2.29 24.25
CA LEU A 58 -0.44 -2.38 23.26
C LEU A 58 0.11 -2.63 21.85
N LEU A 59 1.08 -1.83 21.39
CA LEU A 59 1.53 -1.89 19.99
C LEU A 59 2.14 -3.25 19.61
N PRO A 60 3.05 -3.85 20.40
CA PRO A 60 3.55 -5.19 20.11
C PRO A 60 2.43 -6.24 20.11
N LYS A 61 1.44 -6.10 21.00
CA LYS A 61 0.31 -7.03 21.06
C LYS A 61 -0.54 -6.98 19.77
N LEU A 62 -0.77 -5.79 19.22
CA LEU A 62 -1.48 -5.64 17.94
C LEU A 62 -0.67 -6.28 16.79
N THR A 63 0.65 -6.04 16.75
CA THR A 63 1.53 -6.67 15.76
C THR A 63 1.51 -8.20 15.87
N ASP A 64 1.62 -8.76 17.07
CA ASP A 64 1.59 -10.21 17.29
C ASP A 64 0.27 -10.83 16.79
N GLN A 65 -0.88 -10.20 17.12
CA GLN A 65 -2.20 -10.68 16.69
C GLN A 65 -2.43 -10.61 15.17
N ALA A 66 -1.73 -9.72 14.47
CA ALA A 66 -1.79 -9.63 13.01
C ALA A 66 -1.28 -10.90 12.30
N SER A 67 -0.61 -11.81 13.02
CA SER A 67 -0.25 -13.15 12.54
C SER A 67 -1.39 -14.19 12.63
N GLU A 68 -2.53 -13.84 13.25
CA GLU A 68 -3.64 -14.75 13.49
C GLU A 68 -4.97 -14.24 12.90
N SER A 69 -5.08 -12.93 12.69
CA SER A 69 -6.27 -12.31 12.14
C SER A 69 -5.97 -10.98 11.44
N HIS A 70 -6.84 -10.59 10.52
CA HIS A 70 -6.70 -9.33 9.76
C HIS A 70 -7.28 -8.11 10.48
N PHE A 71 -7.88 -8.31 11.65
CA PHE A 71 -8.40 -7.24 12.49
C PHE A 71 -8.52 -7.76 13.91
N ASP A 72 -7.98 -6.99 14.84
CA ASP A 72 -8.27 -7.14 16.25
C ASP A 72 -8.18 -5.77 16.93
N ASN A 73 -8.77 -5.69 18.11
CA ASN A 73 -8.73 -4.52 18.96
C ASN A 73 -8.37 -4.89 20.40
N HIS A 74 -7.60 -4.02 21.04
CA HIS A 74 -7.11 -4.26 22.39
C HIS A 74 -7.13 -3.00 23.22
N THR A 75 -7.33 -3.21 24.52
CA THR A 75 -7.19 -2.17 25.52
C THR A 75 -6.12 -2.57 26.53
N VAL A 76 -5.28 -1.62 26.91
CA VAL A 76 -4.30 -1.77 28.00
C VAL A 76 -4.48 -0.65 29.02
N GLY A 77 -4.36 -0.98 30.30
CA GLY A 77 -4.44 -0.03 31.41
C GLY A 77 -5.87 0.31 31.84
N GLU A 78 -5.96 1.23 32.80
CA GLU A 78 -7.21 1.66 33.44
C GLU A 78 -7.24 3.17 33.67
N GLY A 79 -8.42 3.71 33.95
CA GLY A 79 -8.59 5.13 34.29
C GLY A 79 -8.18 6.08 33.17
N ILE A 80 -7.47 7.15 33.52
CA ILE A 80 -7.05 8.21 32.58
C ILE A 80 -5.90 7.80 31.65
N ASP A 81 -5.20 6.71 31.98
CA ASP A 81 -4.07 6.17 31.22
C ASP A 81 -4.47 4.98 30.35
N LYS A 82 -5.76 4.64 30.31
CA LYS A 82 -6.30 3.59 29.45
C LYS A 82 -6.01 3.91 27.98
N THR A 83 -5.49 2.92 27.27
CA THR A 83 -5.09 3.03 25.86
C THR A 83 -5.86 2.00 25.05
N TYR A 84 -6.55 2.47 24.02
CA TYR A 84 -7.29 1.66 23.05
C TYR A 84 -6.50 1.61 21.76
N GLY A 85 -6.45 0.46 21.11
CA GLY A 85 -5.89 0.36 19.76
C GLY A 85 -6.52 -0.76 18.97
N LEU A 86 -6.48 -0.60 17.66
CA LEU A 86 -6.93 -1.58 16.69
C LEU A 86 -6.00 -1.56 15.50
N TYR A 87 -6.04 -2.63 14.72
CA TYR A 87 -5.43 -2.68 13.40
C TYR A 87 -6.39 -3.26 12.39
N LEU A 88 -6.16 -2.98 11.11
CA LEU A 88 -6.91 -3.56 10.01
C LEU A 88 -5.94 -3.85 8.87
N CYS A 89 -5.99 -5.06 8.34
CA CYS A 89 -5.29 -5.47 7.13
C CYS A 89 -6.28 -5.65 5.98
N ARG A 90 -5.79 -5.46 4.76
CA ARG A 90 -6.53 -5.80 3.55
C ARG A 90 -6.86 -7.29 3.53
N GLY A 91 -8.04 -7.66 3.03
CA GLY A 91 -8.57 -9.02 3.14
C GLY A 91 -7.86 -10.08 2.27
N ASP A 92 -7.06 -9.65 1.29
CA ASP A 92 -6.32 -10.50 0.34
C ASP A 92 -4.87 -10.80 0.77
N LEU A 93 -4.39 -10.23 1.88
CA LEU A 93 -3.06 -10.52 2.42
C LEU A 93 -3.04 -11.92 3.06
N ASN A 94 -1.86 -12.53 3.16
CA ASN A 94 -1.66 -13.61 4.12
C ASN A 94 -1.28 -13.05 5.50
N ASP A 95 -1.36 -13.89 6.54
CA ASP A 95 -1.09 -13.49 7.93
C ASP A 95 0.31 -12.88 8.12
N GLN A 96 1.33 -13.37 7.41
CA GLN A 96 2.68 -12.81 7.49
C GLN A 96 2.75 -11.41 6.86
N GLN A 97 2.10 -11.21 5.71
CA GLN A 97 2.02 -9.90 5.06
C GLN A 97 1.24 -8.90 5.92
N CYS A 98 0.16 -9.36 6.58
CA CYS A 98 -0.58 -8.53 7.53
C CYS A 98 0.31 -8.13 8.71
N HIS A 99 0.95 -9.10 9.36
CA HIS A 99 1.91 -8.86 10.44
C HIS A 99 2.98 -7.82 10.06
N ASP A 100 3.66 -8.03 8.93
CA ASP A 100 4.77 -7.16 8.51
C ASP A 100 4.28 -5.74 8.17
N CYS A 101 3.07 -5.60 7.64
CA CYS A 101 2.47 -4.30 7.39
C CYS A 101 2.14 -3.58 8.71
N ILE A 102 1.57 -4.31 9.69
CA ILE A 102 1.27 -3.73 11.01
C ILE A 102 2.55 -3.31 11.73
N ASP A 103 3.62 -4.11 11.66
CA ASP A 103 4.92 -3.72 12.21
C ASP A 103 5.43 -2.40 11.58
N ALA A 104 5.39 -2.31 10.24
CA ALA A 104 5.76 -1.08 9.53
C ALA A 104 4.88 0.13 9.93
N ALA A 105 3.57 -0.08 10.09
CA ALA A 105 2.64 0.97 10.52
C ALA A 105 2.89 1.42 11.96
N VAL A 106 3.21 0.50 12.87
CA VAL A 106 3.58 0.79 14.27
C VAL A 106 4.88 1.59 14.36
N LEU A 107 5.88 1.24 13.55
CA LEU A 107 7.13 2.00 13.44
C LEU A 107 6.85 3.41 12.92
N SER A 108 6.09 3.54 11.83
CA SER A 108 5.66 4.83 11.29
C SER A 108 4.89 5.67 12.31
N ALA A 109 3.99 5.08 13.08
CA ALA A 109 3.26 5.79 14.12
C ALA A 109 4.21 6.37 15.18
N SER A 110 5.24 5.61 15.57
CA SER A 110 6.25 6.05 16.54
C SER A 110 7.16 7.16 16.01
N GLU A 111 7.48 7.14 14.72
CA GLU A 111 8.34 8.13 14.06
C GLU A 111 7.60 9.44 13.75
N LYS A 112 6.35 9.33 13.28
CA LYS A 112 5.55 10.46 12.79
C LYS A 112 4.75 11.15 13.90
N CYS A 113 4.29 10.40 14.90
CA CYS A 113 3.53 10.90 16.04
C CYS A 113 4.22 10.50 17.36
N PRO A 114 5.35 11.15 17.72
CA PRO A 114 6.22 10.66 18.79
C PRO A 114 5.63 10.82 20.19
N VAL A 115 4.62 11.67 20.40
CA VAL A 115 4.10 12.01 21.74
C VAL A 115 2.57 12.13 21.83
N GLU A 116 1.86 12.03 20.71
CA GLU A 116 0.42 12.23 20.62
C GLU A 116 -0.33 11.00 21.15
N LYS A 117 -1.44 11.23 21.85
CA LYS A 117 -2.23 10.13 22.42
C LYS A 117 -3.15 9.47 21.40
N SER A 118 -3.58 10.18 20.37
CA SER A 118 -4.51 9.66 19.37
C SER A 118 -3.86 9.74 17.98
N VAL A 119 -3.69 8.59 17.36
CA VAL A 119 -2.91 8.42 16.14
C VAL A 119 -3.55 7.38 15.23
N ILE A 120 -3.49 7.65 13.94
CA ILE A 120 -3.83 6.70 12.88
C ILE A 120 -2.75 6.76 11.79
N VAL A 121 -2.37 5.59 11.28
CA VAL A 121 -1.44 5.46 10.14
C VAL A 121 -2.07 4.51 9.14
N TRP A 122 -2.02 4.91 7.87
CA TRP A 122 -2.50 4.13 6.74
C TRP A 122 -1.35 3.76 5.81
N TYR A 123 -1.32 2.50 5.44
CA TYR A 123 -0.68 1.94 4.27
C TYR A 123 -1.77 1.48 3.31
N GLU A 124 -1.43 1.23 2.05
CA GLU A 124 -2.40 0.66 1.10
C GLU A 124 -2.82 -0.77 1.47
N GLU A 125 -2.01 -1.45 2.27
CA GLU A 125 -2.20 -2.82 2.70
C GLU A 125 -2.77 -2.94 4.12
N CYS A 126 -2.59 -1.94 4.98
CA CYS A 126 -3.05 -2.01 6.37
C CYS A 126 -3.16 -0.64 7.07
N MET A 127 -3.68 -0.65 8.29
CA MET A 127 -3.80 0.52 9.16
C MET A 127 -3.59 0.12 10.62
N VAL A 128 -2.98 1.03 11.39
CA VAL A 128 -2.99 0.97 12.85
C VAL A 128 -3.57 2.25 13.42
N ARG A 129 -4.39 2.12 14.47
CA ARG A 129 -5.04 3.25 15.14
C ARG A 129 -4.99 3.06 16.64
N TYR A 130 -4.63 4.08 17.40
CA TYR A 130 -4.72 4.08 18.86
C TYR A 130 -5.19 5.42 19.43
N SER A 131 -5.78 5.40 20.62
CA SER A 131 -6.28 6.58 21.32
C SER A 131 -6.40 6.34 22.83
N ASN A 132 -6.49 7.41 23.62
CA ASN A 132 -6.89 7.35 25.03
C ASN A 132 -8.41 7.38 25.22
N GLN A 133 -9.16 7.53 24.12
CA GLN A 133 -10.61 7.40 24.07
C GLN A 133 -10.99 6.11 23.33
N SER A 134 -12.16 5.56 23.64
CA SER A 134 -12.66 4.37 22.94
C SER A 134 -12.87 4.69 21.47
N ILE A 135 -12.39 3.82 20.59
CA ILE A 135 -12.47 3.93 19.13
C ILE A 135 -13.15 2.70 18.50
N PHE A 136 -13.71 1.81 19.32
CA PHE A 136 -14.33 0.56 18.89
C PHE A 136 -15.82 0.72 18.72
N GLU A 137 -16.40 0.02 17.74
CA GLU A 137 -17.83 -0.01 17.43
C GLU A 137 -18.41 1.39 17.14
N ILE A 138 -17.54 2.32 16.72
CA ILE A 138 -17.88 3.70 16.41
C ILE A 138 -17.56 3.94 14.95
N GLU A 139 -18.57 4.31 14.18
CA GLU A 139 -18.39 4.89 12.85
C GLU A 139 -17.72 6.26 12.99
N ASP A 140 -16.49 6.36 12.48
CA ASP A 140 -15.73 7.59 12.48
C ASP A 140 -15.39 8.03 11.05
N GLU A 141 -16.03 9.11 10.65
CA GLU A 141 -15.89 9.76 9.34
C GLU A 141 -15.09 11.09 9.44
N THR A 142 -14.54 11.42 10.61
CA THR A 142 -14.06 12.79 10.92
C THR A 142 -12.76 13.16 10.20
N LEU A 143 -12.02 12.16 9.73
CA LEU A 143 -10.75 12.30 9.04
C LEU A 143 -10.85 11.62 7.68
N LEU A 144 -10.17 12.19 6.69
CA LEU A 144 -9.99 11.56 5.40
C LEU A 144 -8.60 11.84 4.86
N THR A 145 -8.01 10.85 4.21
CA THR A 145 -6.83 11.00 3.36
C THR A 145 -7.10 10.31 2.04
N TYR A 146 -6.60 10.89 0.94
CA TYR A 146 -7.04 10.52 -0.40
C TYR A 146 -5.96 10.79 -1.45
N SER A 147 -6.03 10.03 -2.55
CA SER A 147 -5.25 10.27 -3.75
C SER A 147 -6.08 9.96 -4.99
N TRP A 148 -5.73 10.57 -6.11
CA TRP A 148 -6.43 10.40 -7.38
C TRP A 148 -5.49 10.61 -8.56
N SER A 149 -5.85 10.02 -9.69
CA SER A 149 -5.15 10.22 -10.95
C SER A 149 -5.46 11.60 -11.54
N THR A 150 -4.45 12.30 -12.06
CA THR A 150 -4.66 13.47 -12.91
C THR A 150 -5.51 13.18 -14.16
N PRO A 151 -5.26 12.10 -14.94
CA PRO A 151 -6.08 11.81 -16.11
C PRO A 151 -7.51 11.39 -15.75
N ASN A 152 -8.43 11.70 -16.66
CA ASN A 152 -9.78 11.16 -16.67
C ASN A 152 -9.84 9.93 -17.58
N VAL A 153 -10.84 9.09 -17.35
CA VAL A 153 -11.18 7.97 -18.24
C VAL A 153 -11.64 8.46 -19.61
N THR A 154 -11.45 7.64 -20.63
CA THR A 154 -11.77 7.98 -22.03
C THR A 154 -13.27 7.93 -22.34
N GLU A 155 -14.03 7.09 -21.64
CA GLU A 155 -15.49 6.94 -21.80
C GLU A 155 -16.24 7.19 -20.47
N PRO A 156 -16.40 8.46 -20.04
CA PRO A 156 -16.93 8.80 -18.71
C PRO A 156 -18.32 8.25 -18.40
N GLU A 157 -19.25 8.30 -19.36
CA GLU A 157 -20.63 7.82 -19.16
C GLU A 157 -20.70 6.31 -18.93
N LYS A 158 -19.91 5.56 -19.72
CA LYS A 158 -19.81 4.11 -19.61
C LYS A 158 -19.12 3.70 -18.32
N PHE A 159 -18.01 4.37 -18.00
CA PHE A 159 -17.31 4.20 -16.73
C PHE A 159 -18.27 4.44 -15.55
N GLN A 160 -19.01 5.55 -15.55
CA GLN A 160 -19.88 5.90 -14.43
C GLN A 160 -21.00 4.88 -14.21
N THR A 161 -21.53 4.29 -15.29
CA THR A 161 -22.54 3.23 -15.19
C THR A 161 -21.93 1.95 -14.61
N VAL A 162 -20.83 1.46 -15.19
CA VAL A 162 -20.19 0.19 -14.76
C VAL A 162 -19.60 0.31 -13.35
N PHE A 163 -18.89 1.40 -13.06
CA PHE A 163 -18.34 1.68 -11.73
C PHE A 163 -19.45 1.85 -10.69
N GLY A 164 -20.57 2.51 -11.04
CA GLY A 164 -21.71 2.68 -10.14
C GLY A 164 -22.28 1.34 -9.67
N GLU A 165 -22.52 0.42 -10.60
CA GLU A 165 -23.02 -0.93 -10.28
C GLU A 165 -21.98 -1.75 -9.48
N ALA A 166 -20.70 -1.67 -9.86
CA ALA A 166 -19.61 -2.36 -9.18
C ALA A 166 -19.42 -1.86 -7.74
N VAL A 167 -19.44 -0.54 -7.52
CA VAL A 167 -19.22 0.04 -6.20
C VAL A 167 -20.41 -0.20 -5.26
N ASP A 168 -21.65 -0.14 -5.75
CA ASP A 168 -22.81 -0.51 -4.94
C ASP A 168 -22.75 -1.99 -4.52
N THR A 169 -22.35 -2.88 -5.44
CA THR A 169 -22.13 -4.30 -5.12
C THR A 169 -21.06 -4.50 -4.05
N VAL A 170 -19.93 -3.80 -4.16
CA VAL A 170 -18.84 -3.85 -3.18
C VAL A 170 -19.30 -3.33 -1.82
N ILE A 171 -20.03 -2.21 -1.78
CA ILE A 171 -20.55 -1.65 -0.54
C ILE A 171 -21.50 -2.63 0.15
N ASP A 172 -22.45 -3.21 -0.59
CA ASP A 172 -23.42 -4.16 -0.05
C ASP A 172 -22.74 -5.44 0.46
N GLN A 173 -21.76 -5.98 -0.29
CA GLN A 173 -21.02 -7.18 0.10
C GLN A 173 -20.11 -6.95 1.30
N ALA A 174 -19.46 -5.79 1.41
CA ALA A 174 -18.64 -5.47 2.57
C ALA A 174 -19.52 -5.27 3.82
N ALA A 175 -20.66 -4.60 3.67
CA ALA A 175 -21.54 -4.25 4.78
C ALA A 175 -22.35 -5.43 5.32
N TYR A 176 -22.92 -6.26 4.44
CA TYR A 176 -23.99 -7.20 4.83
C TYR A 176 -23.62 -8.67 4.74
N ASN A 177 -22.53 -9.03 4.05
CA ASN A 177 -22.07 -10.41 4.01
C ASN A 177 -21.13 -10.68 5.19
N GLU A 178 -21.65 -11.33 6.23
CA GLU A 178 -20.88 -11.65 7.44
C GLU A 178 -19.61 -12.46 7.16
N SER A 179 -19.60 -13.28 6.10
CA SER A 179 -18.43 -14.09 5.72
C SER A 179 -17.26 -13.24 5.23
N ASN A 180 -17.56 -12.05 4.71
CA ASN A 180 -16.59 -11.13 4.15
C ASN A 180 -15.91 -10.26 5.23
N LYS A 181 -16.46 -10.21 6.45
CA LYS A 181 -15.91 -9.44 7.58
C LYS A 181 -15.52 -8.00 7.19
N GLY A 182 -16.40 -7.29 6.47
CA GLY A 182 -16.14 -5.91 6.07
C GLY A 182 -15.30 -5.72 4.81
N TYR A 183 -14.86 -6.79 4.12
CA TYR A 183 -14.00 -6.68 2.93
C TYR A 183 -14.70 -7.19 1.66
N ALA A 184 -14.76 -6.39 0.61
CA ALA A 184 -15.28 -6.84 -0.69
C ALA A 184 -14.54 -6.19 -1.87
N THR A 185 -14.56 -6.90 -2.99
CA THR A 185 -13.95 -6.45 -4.24
C THR A 185 -14.85 -6.76 -5.43
N ALA A 186 -14.66 -6.02 -6.52
CA ALA A 186 -15.27 -6.28 -7.81
C ALA A 186 -14.27 -5.97 -8.93
N GLU A 187 -14.37 -6.72 -10.02
CA GLU A 187 -13.64 -6.49 -11.26
C GLU A 187 -14.65 -6.45 -12.41
N GLU A 188 -14.73 -5.33 -13.11
CA GLU A 188 -15.70 -5.15 -14.19
C GLU A 188 -15.05 -4.60 -15.46
N GLN A 189 -15.37 -5.22 -16.60
CA GLN A 189 -14.88 -4.75 -17.90
C GLN A 189 -15.69 -3.54 -18.38
N ILE A 190 -15.02 -2.41 -18.54
CA ILE A 190 -15.60 -1.19 -19.13
C ILE A 190 -15.52 -1.28 -20.65
N THR A 191 -14.36 -1.60 -21.20
CA THR A 191 -14.15 -1.81 -22.64
C THR A 191 -13.28 -3.05 -22.86
N LEU A 192 -13.02 -3.43 -24.12
CA LEU A 192 -12.10 -4.52 -24.45
C LEU A 192 -10.67 -4.32 -23.91
N PHE A 193 -10.31 -3.09 -23.55
CA PHE A 193 -8.96 -2.72 -23.10
C PHE A 193 -8.97 -2.00 -21.74
N GLN A 194 -10.12 -1.89 -21.08
CA GLN A 194 -10.26 -1.19 -19.81
C GLN A 194 -11.13 -2.01 -18.87
N THR A 195 -10.54 -2.36 -17.74
CA THR A 195 -11.21 -2.97 -16.59
C THR A 195 -11.18 -1.98 -15.45
N VAL A 196 -12.16 -2.01 -14.56
CA VAL A 196 -12.12 -1.32 -13.27
C VAL A 196 -12.08 -2.35 -12.15
N TYR A 197 -11.13 -2.16 -11.25
CA TYR A 197 -11.00 -2.92 -10.01
C TYR A 197 -11.50 -2.03 -8.87
N VAL A 198 -12.41 -2.53 -8.06
CA VAL A 198 -13.02 -1.80 -6.93
C VAL A 198 -12.78 -2.58 -5.66
N MET A 199 -12.42 -1.90 -4.58
CA MET A 199 -12.23 -2.47 -3.26
C MET A 199 -12.87 -1.56 -2.21
N GLY A 200 -13.67 -2.16 -1.33
CA GLY A 200 -14.25 -1.53 -0.15
C GLY A 200 -13.89 -2.33 1.09
N ILE A 201 -13.46 -1.62 2.14
CA ILE A 201 -13.11 -2.23 3.42
C ILE A 201 -13.76 -1.43 4.55
N CYS A 202 -14.35 -2.10 5.52
CA CYS A 202 -14.75 -1.56 6.81
C CYS A 202 -13.99 -2.26 7.93
N THR A 203 -13.79 -1.57 9.06
CA THR A 203 -13.38 -2.26 10.28
C THR A 203 -14.50 -3.24 10.71
N PRO A 204 -14.18 -4.52 10.99
CA PRO A 204 -15.18 -5.53 11.37
C PRO A 204 -16.07 -5.22 12.58
N ASP A 205 -15.74 -4.21 13.38
CA ASP A 205 -16.53 -3.73 14.52
C ASP A 205 -17.70 -2.80 14.12
N ILE A 206 -17.86 -2.43 12.84
CA ILE A 206 -18.94 -1.56 12.35
C ILE A 206 -19.77 -2.14 11.20
N ILE A 207 -19.96 -3.46 11.12
CA ILE A 207 -20.74 -4.12 10.04
C ILE A 207 -22.20 -3.64 9.91
N GLY A 208 -22.84 -3.97 8.79
CA GLY A 208 -24.21 -3.59 8.46
C GLY A 208 -24.32 -2.10 8.09
N ASN A 209 -25.35 -1.43 8.62
CA ASN A 209 -25.66 -0.04 8.25
C ASN A 209 -24.50 0.95 8.49
N LEU A 210 -23.67 0.72 9.53
CA LEU A 210 -22.55 1.62 9.84
C LEU A 210 -21.44 1.50 8.78
N CYS A 211 -21.14 0.27 8.33
CA CYS A 211 -20.19 0.01 7.26
C CYS A 211 -20.68 0.58 5.93
N GLU A 212 -21.94 0.33 5.58
CA GLU A 212 -22.55 0.89 4.37
C GLU A 212 -22.43 2.42 4.37
N ARG A 213 -22.82 3.06 5.49
CA ARG A 213 -22.78 4.50 5.61
C ARG A 213 -21.35 5.04 5.45
N CYS A 214 -20.38 4.46 6.14
CA CYS A 214 -18.98 4.88 6.02
C CYS A 214 -18.49 4.80 4.57
N LEU A 215 -18.72 3.68 3.88
CA LEU A 215 -18.29 3.51 2.49
C LEU A 215 -19.03 4.46 1.53
N ARG A 216 -20.32 4.76 1.77
CA ARG A 216 -21.07 5.76 1.00
C ARG A 216 -20.54 7.17 1.23
N VAL A 217 -20.08 7.51 2.43
CA VAL A 217 -19.40 8.78 2.72
C VAL A 217 -18.05 8.85 2.01
N ALA A 218 -17.29 7.74 1.97
CA ALA A 218 -16.08 7.64 1.18
C ALA A 218 -16.35 7.92 -0.32
N LEU A 219 -17.35 7.23 -0.89
CA LEU A 219 -17.77 7.40 -2.28
C LEU A 219 -18.21 8.84 -2.59
N SER A 220 -19.04 9.43 -1.74
CA SER A 220 -19.48 10.81 -1.89
C SER A 220 -18.31 11.80 -1.81
N SER A 221 -17.34 11.53 -0.94
CA SER A 221 -16.15 12.37 -0.78
C SER A 221 -15.24 12.30 -2.01
N MET A 222 -15.08 11.12 -2.62
CA MET A 222 -14.33 10.94 -3.87
C MET A 222 -14.92 11.80 -5.00
N ALA A 223 -16.24 11.73 -5.17
CA ALA A 223 -16.95 12.53 -6.17
C ALA A 223 -16.80 14.05 -5.91
N GLY A 224 -16.93 14.48 -4.65
CA GLY A 224 -16.90 15.89 -4.25
C GLY A 224 -15.52 16.55 -4.32
N CYS A 225 -14.46 15.85 -3.90
CA CYS A 225 -13.10 16.42 -3.88
C CYS A 225 -12.46 16.40 -5.26
N CYS A 226 -12.70 15.32 -6.00
CA CYS A 226 -11.74 14.86 -6.99
C CYS A 226 -12.39 14.61 -8.35
N GLY A 227 -13.73 14.57 -8.43
CA GLY A 227 -14.50 14.35 -9.65
C GLY A 227 -14.92 12.90 -9.85
N THR A 228 -15.78 12.64 -10.82
CA THR A 228 -16.47 11.34 -10.97
C THR A 228 -15.89 10.44 -12.08
N ALA A 229 -14.87 10.91 -12.80
CA ALA A 229 -14.38 10.25 -14.01
C ALA A 229 -12.86 10.07 -14.01
N ARG A 230 -12.23 9.98 -12.84
CA ARG A 230 -10.78 9.72 -12.73
C ARG A 230 -10.46 8.26 -13.07
N VAL A 231 -9.25 8.03 -13.54
CA VAL A 231 -8.73 6.67 -13.83
C VAL A 231 -8.55 5.87 -12.54
N ASN A 232 -8.01 6.49 -11.49
CA ASN A 232 -7.93 5.90 -10.16
C ASN A 232 -8.27 6.92 -9.08
N GLN A 233 -8.82 6.43 -7.97
CA GLN A 233 -9.03 7.19 -6.75
C GLN A 233 -9.03 6.25 -5.54
N GLN A 234 -8.55 6.76 -4.42
CA GLN A 234 -8.66 6.09 -3.14
C GLN A 234 -8.97 7.09 -2.03
N MET A 235 -9.79 6.66 -1.09
CA MET A 235 -10.29 7.43 0.04
C MET A 235 -10.21 6.56 1.28
N TYR A 236 -9.49 7.02 2.30
CA TYR A 236 -9.31 6.31 3.57
C TYR A 236 -9.89 7.15 4.70
N LEU A 237 -10.86 6.59 5.39
CA LEU A 237 -11.43 7.09 6.63
C LEU A 237 -10.97 6.19 7.79
N PRO A 238 -11.09 6.64 9.05
CA PRO A 238 -10.71 5.83 10.20
C PRO A 238 -11.43 4.49 10.33
N SER A 239 -12.65 4.39 9.79
CA SER A 239 -13.50 3.18 9.89
C SER A 239 -13.67 2.42 8.57
N CYS A 240 -13.34 3.02 7.42
CA CYS A 240 -13.49 2.35 6.12
C CYS A 240 -12.65 2.99 5.02
N TRP A 241 -12.30 2.20 4.00
CA TRP A 241 -11.54 2.65 2.82
C TRP A 241 -12.27 2.25 1.55
N LEU A 242 -12.21 3.10 0.53
CA LEU A 242 -12.73 2.83 -0.79
C LEU A 242 -11.68 3.19 -1.83
N ARG A 243 -11.38 2.24 -2.71
CA ARG A 243 -10.42 2.41 -3.80
C ARG A 243 -10.97 1.85 -5.09
N TYR A 244 -10.67 2.54 -6.18
CA TYR A 244 -10.76 1.95 -7.51
C TYR A 244 -9.55 2.34 -8.36
N ASP A 245 -9.20 1.46 -9.29
CA ASP A 245 -8.14 1.68 -10.28
C ASP A 245 -8.47 0.92 -11.57
N ASN A 246 -7.85 1.30 -12.68
CA ASN A 246 -7.91 0.53 -13.93
C ASN A 246 -6.73 -0.46 -14.08
N ALA A 247 -5.76 -0.39 -13.18
CA ALA A 247 -4.70 -1.38 -13.01
C ALA A 247 -5.03 -2.34 -11.85
N PRO A 248 -4.67 -3.63 -11.96
CA PRO A 248 -4.80 -4.56 -10.84
C PRO A 248 -3.94 -4.12 -9.65
N PHE A 249 -4.53 -4.10 -8.45
CA PHE A 249 -3.83 -3.81 -7.18
C PHE A 249 -4.10 -4.84 -6.07
N LEU A 250 -4.97 -5.81 -6.35
CA LEU A 250 -5.31 -6.91 -5.45
C LEU A 250 -4.32 -8.06 -5.65
N LEU A 251 -3.98 -8.77 -4.59
CA LEU A 251 -3.20 -10.00 -4.68
C LEU A 251 -4.10 -11.10 -5.27
N ASP A 252 -3.63 -11.73 -6.34
CA ASP A 252 -4.32 -12.87 -6.94
C ASP A 252 -4.44 -14.00 -5.90
N SER A 253 -5.66 -14.31 -5.47
CA SER A 253 -5.96 -15.48 -4.62
C SER A 253 -5.67 -16.84 -5.31
N ASN A 254 -5.20 -16.82 -6.58
CA ASN A 254 -4.92 -18.00 -7.39
C ASN A 254 -3.46 -18.50 -7.36
N GLN A 255 -2.55 -17.87 -6.61
CA GLN A 255 -1.25 -18.48 -6.33
C GLN A 255 -1.33 -19.43 -5.14
N GLY A 256 -2.04 -20.55 -5.34
CA GLY A 256 -1.81 -21.74 -4.53
C GLY A 256 -0.35 -22.16 -4.72
N PHE A 257 0.43 -22.10 -3.64
CA PHE A 257 1.77 -22.66 -3.62
C PHE A 257 1.73 -24.10 -4.17
N PRO A 258 2.62 -24.49 -5.10
CA PRO A 258 2.69 -25.87 -5.55
C PRO A 258 2.89 -26.76 -4.31
N PRO A 259 2.15 -27.88 -4.17
CA PRO A 259 2.31 -28.75 -3.02
C PRO A 259 3.77 -29.22 -2.95
N GLU A 260 4.36 -29.08 -1.77
CA GLU A 260 5.73 -29.49 -1.45
C GLU A 260 5.88 -30.98 -1.76
N SER A 261 6.49 -31.28 -2.91
CA SER A 261 6.70 -32.65 -3.36
C SER A 261 7.70 -33.34 -2.45
N SER A 262 7.23 -34.36 -1.75
CA SER A 262 8.03 -35.28 -0.93
C SER A 262 9.06 -36.02 -1.79
N PRO A 263 10.20 -36.43 -1.24
CA PRO A 263 11.27 -37.03 -2.02
C PRO A 263 10.99 -38.53 -2.23
N ASP A 264 10.92 -38.99 -3.47
CA ASP A 264 11.30 -40.38 -3.74
C ASP A 264 11.80 -40.70 -5.16
N SER A 265 13.00 -41.30 -5.14
CA SER A 265 13.59 -42.34 -5.99
C SER A 265 13.41 -42.37 -7.52
N HIS A 266 14.53 -42.11 -8.19
CA HIS A 266 15.11 -42.83 -9.35
C HIS A 266 14.19 -43.44 -10.42
N SER A 267 14.33 -42.92 -11.65
CA SER A 267 14.78 -43.71 -12.82
C SER A 267 14.99 -42.80 -14.03
N SER A 268 16.19 -42.83 -14.59
CA SER A 268 16.64 -42.04 -15.74
C SER A 268 16.01 -42.48 -17.07
N SER A 269 15.62 -41.52 -17.90
CA SER A 269 15.78 -41.61 -19.35
C SER A 269 16.03 -40.20 -19.90
N PHE A 270 17.26 -39.99 -20.37
CA PHE A 270 17.71 -38.80 -21.07
C PHE A 270 17.03 -38.71 -22.42
N ASP A 271 16.38 -37.58 -22.71
CA ASP A 271 16.19 -37.08 -24.06
C ASP A 271 16.83 -35.69 -24.16
N SER A 272 17.51 -35.49 -25.29
CA SER A 272 18.41 -34.37 -25.60
C SER A 272 17.73 -32.99 -25.65
N PRO A 273 18.45 -31.89 -25.36
CA PRO A 273 17.89 -30.54 -25.45
C PRO A 273 17.76 -30.08 -26.91
N PRO A 274 16.73 -29.28 -27.26
CA PRO A 274 16.73 -28.53 -28.52
C PRO A 274 17.76 -27.41 -28.45
N SER A 275 18.48 -27.25 -29.55
CA SER A 275 19.56 -26.29 -29.79
C SER A 275 19.07 -24.85 -29.99
N GLU A 276 19.79 -23.94 -29.32
CA GLU A 276 20.19 -22.57 -29.70
C GLU A 276 19.13 -21.57 -30.18
N ASP A 277 18.83 -20.62 -29.29
CA ASP A 277 18.30 -19.29 -29.60
C ASP A 277 19.22 -18.56 -30.60
N SER A 278 18.59 -17.92 -31.58
CA SER A 278 19.29 -17.08 -32.56
C SER A 278 19.85 -15.82 -31.88
N PRO A 279 21.00 -15.27 -32.33
CA PRO A 279 21.53 -14.02 -31.80
C PRO A 279 20.52 -12.87 -32.02
N PRO A 280 20.40 -11.93 -31.06
CA PRO A 280 19.51 -10.77 -31.21
C PRO A 280 19.88 -9.98 -32.45
N THR A 281 18.86 -9.51 -33.17
CA THR A 281 19.09 -8.75 -34.40
C THR A 281 19.70 -7.39 -34.08
N PRO A 282 20.44 -6.74 -35.02
CA PRO A 282 20.99 -5.40 -34.81
C PRO A 282 19.93 -4.35 -34.38
N SER A 283 18.68 -4.56 -34.78
CA SER A 283 17.51 -3.79 -34.35
C SER A 283 17.18 -3.97 -32.86
N ASP A 284 17.25 -5.20 -32.33
CA ASP A 284 16.97 -5.49 -30.92
C ASP A 284 18.05 -4.90 -30.01
N ILE A 285 19.31 -4.96 -30.45
CA ILE A 285 20.45 -4.34 -29.74
C ILE A 285 20.31 -2.81 -29.72
N THR A 286 19.81 -2.22 -30.81
CA THR A 286 19.59 -0.77 -30.90
C THR A 286 18.48 -0.32 -29.95
N ILE A 287 17.36 -1.05 -29.91
CA ILE A 287 16.23 -0.77 -29.00
C ILE A 287 16.67 -0.91 -27.53
N MET A 288 17.43 -1.95 -27.21
CA MET A 288 17.90 -2.19 -25.84
C MET A 288 18.91 -1.11 -25.39
N ASN A 289 19.74 -0.62 -26.31
CA ASN A 289 20.66 0.48 -26.04
C ASN A 289 19.92 1.83 -25.91
N ASP A 290 18.88 2.07 -26.71
CA ASP A 290 18.06 3.27 -26.63
C ASP A 290 17.25 3.34 -25.31
N VAL A 291 16.71 2.20 -24.85
CA VAL A 291 16.02 2.09 -23.55
C VAL A 291 17.00 2.37 -22.40
N LEU A 292 18.20 1.77 -22.45
CA LEU A 292 19.23 1.99 -21.43
C LEU A 292 19.71 3.45 -21.37
N GLN A 293 19.83 4.12 -22.53
CA GLN A 293 20.18 5.53 -22.59
C GLN A 293 19.06 6.43 -22.05
N LEU A 294 17.79 6.06 -22.27
CA LEU A 294 16.64 6.77 -21.74
C LEU A 294 16.58 6.67 -20.20
N GLU A 295 16.81 5.47 -19.66
CA GLU A 295 16.86 5.24 -18.21
C GLU A 295 18.01 6.00 -17.54
N LEU A 296 19.21 5.98 -18.14
CA LEU A 296 20.36 6.74 -17.64
C LEU A 296 20.12 8.26 -17.69
N ALA A 297 19.42 8.76 -18.71
CA ALA A 297 19.08 10.18 -18.81
C ALA A 297 18.05 10.62 -17.74
N ILE A 298 17.10 9.75 -17.39
CA ILE A 298 16.13 10.00 -16.31
C ILE A 298 16.84 10.03 -14.95
N ILE A 299 17.73 9.06 -14.69
CA ILE A 299 18.50 9.00 -13.44
C ILE A 299 19.42 10.22 -13.29
N ASP A 300 20.11 10.64 -14.36
CA ASP A 300 20.99 11.82 -14.33
C ASP A 300 20.19 13.14 -14.14
N THR A 301 18.92 13.16 -14.58
CA THR A 301 18.00 14.29 -14.36
C THR A 301 17.54 14.37 -12.91
N ILE A 302 17.23 13.23 -12.29
CA ILE A 302 16.85 13.14 -10.87
C ILE A 302 18.04 13.52 -9.97
N LEU A 303 19.23 12.98 -10.25
CA LEU A 303 20.43 13.23 -9.45
C LEU A 303 20.93 14.68 -9.56
N LYS A 304 20.70 15.37 -10.70
CA LYS A 304 21.00 16.80 -10.84
C LYS A 304 20.03 17.69 -10.06
N HIS A 305 18.84 17.19 -9.70
CA HIS A 305 17.88 17.95 -8.90
C HIS A 305 18.21 17.93 -7.39
N ASP A 306 18.90 16.90 -6.90
CA ASP A 306 19.16 16.70 -5.46
C ASP A 306 20.41 17.40 -4.90
N THR A 307 21.20 18.11 -5.72
CA THR A 307 22.47 18.72 -5.24
C THR A 307 22.40 20.19 -4.83
N ASN A 308 21.21 20.78 -4.78
CA ASN A 308 20.99 22.07 -4.11
C ASN A 308 19.51 22.17 -3.77
N THR A 309 19.15 21.97 -2.49
CA THR A 309 18.24 22.80 -1.65
C THR A 309 17.70 21.91 -0.51
N THR A 310 17.84 22.37 0.74
CA THR A 310 17.04 21.94 1.89
C THR A 310 15.54 22.00 1.57
N GLN A 311 14.85 20.86 1.66
CA GLN A 311 13.40 20.65 1.76
C GLN A 311 12.49 21.61 0.95
N PRO A 312 11.88 21.16 -0.17
CA PRO A 312 10.78 21.90 -0.76
C PRO A 312 9.43 21.44 -0.18
N ASP A 313 8.69 22.39 0.42
CA ASP A 313 7.25 22.28 0.62
C ASP A 313 6.57 21.98 -0.71
N LEU A 314 5.99 20.78 -0.84
CA LEU A 314 5.36 20.32 -2.08
C LEU A 314 3.91 20.84 -2.27
N PHE A 315 3.50 21.86 -1.54
CA PHE A 315 2.12 22.39 -1.58
C PHE A 315 2.02 23.93 -1.52
N ASP A 316 2.99 24.67 -2.09
CA ASP A 316 2.79 26.09 -2.41
C ASP A 316 2.52 26.28 -3.91
N MET A 317 1.28 26.61 -4.27
CA MET A 317 0.86 26.91 -5.65
C MET A 317 1.51 28.18 -6.23
N ASN A 318 2.27 28.95 -5.44
CA ASN A 318 3.07 30.08 -5.92
C ASN A 318 4.51 29.68 -6.28
N ASN A 319 4.84 28.38 -6.28
CA ASN A 319 6.17 27.91 -6.60
C ASN A 319 6.56 28.25 -8.07
N PRO A 320 7.67 28.97 -8.31
CA PRO A 320 8.10 29.39 -9.65
C PRO A 320 8.39 28.22 -10.62
N LEU A 321 8.67 27.02 -10.11
CA LEU A 321 8.90 25.81 -10.91
C LEU A 321 7.58 25.21 -11.44
N ILE A 322 6.51 25.29 -10.65
CA ILE A 322 5.15 24.87 -11.03
C ILE A 322 4.61 25.81 -12.13
N GLN A 323 4.84 27.11 -12.00
CA GLN A 323 4.50 28.08 -13.06
C GLN A 323 5.34 27.90 -14.33
N LYS A 324 6.59 27.41 -14.22
CA LYS A 324 7.41 27.06 -15.39
C LYS A 324 6.91 25.80 -16.09
N CYS A 325 6.43 24.79 -15.36
CA CYS A 325 5.81 23.60 -15.94
C CYS A 325 4.50 23.93 -16.68
N HIS A 326 3.65 24.79 -16.11
CA HIS A 326 2.43 25.27 -16.79
C HIS A 326 2.73 25.95 -18.14
N ASN A 327 3.80 26.74 -18.21
CA ASN A 327 4.18 27.44 -19.43
C ASN A 327 4.84 26.55 -20.50
N ILE A 328 5.43 25.40 -20.11
CA ILE A 328 6.04 24.46 -21.06
C ILE A 328 4.99 23.57 -21.72
N PHE A 329 3.95 23.17 -20.99
CA PHE A 329 2.94 22.21 -21.48
C PHE A 329 1.66 22.85 -22.04
N GLY A 330 1.56 24.18 -22.08
CA GLY A 330 0.44 24.86 -22.74
C GLY A 330 -0.94 24.52 -22.16
N LEU A 331 -1.01 24.16 -20.88
CA LEU A 331 -2.26 23.90 -20.17
C LEU A 331 -2.93 25.24 -19.83
N ASN A 332 -3.71 25.76 -20.78
CA ASN A 332 -4.65 26.84 -20.52
C ASN A 332 -5.95 26.26 -19.96
N GLN A 333 -6.18 26.55 -18.67
CA GLN A 333 -7.40 26.47 -17.84
C GLN A 333 -8.27 25.22 -17.94
#